data_AF-A0A7X7BM39-F1
#
_entry.id   AF-A0A7X7BM39-F1
#
_cell.length_a   1.000
_cell.length_b   1.000
_cell.length_c   1.000
_cell.angle_alpha   90.00
_cell.angle_beta   90.00
_cell.angle_gamma   90.00
#
_symmetry.space_group_name_H-M   'P 1'
#
loop_
_entity.id
_entity.type
_entity.pdbx_description
1 polymer ?
#
loop_
_entity_poly.entity_id
_entity_poly.type
_entity_poly.pdbx_seq_one_letter_code
_entity_poly.pdbx_strand_id
1 'polypeptide(L)'
;MSVNDVMVQWADEYVAQYGHNVILSSSYIKTEITKRGLKVGSIMPSDHCYNRVNEDSTSHGSKTSLFVYVSRKNYQCVGSKYEYGGKIFCKPKGASQDTVWGYYDSKARKKVQYPKTSDPTAKHTNVEISEPKDIATKGLDKTLELKSAFEPFCAIGRNILTTKPLDRGFLDSIERYLKEKKKLYESPIVKSIEERKSGRKFLLCDHLRGYIYAQLSNNRPWEPLEPHLSEIDEIFCNYDLNEIINKINSVGYEFFVRKITGIKCGNRGINAQMQALKRNITVFTDLIDRYGSLDEFVTSRPVLEIIKMLSDLESPYKLRTMGIPLTSEYLRNVGIDCPKPDVHLCRIFGNKRLGASLQENSTPTEVFQIIASISERTGYSQAMIDNIIWSYCAEGYGAICTSKPHCCVCVIQDYCRLSY
;
A
#
# COMPACT_ATOMS: atom_id res chain seq x y z
N MET A 1 -25.69 27.19 -10.64
CA MET A 1 -25.68 26.03 -9.72
C MET A 1 -24.93 26.41 -8.46
N SER A 2 -25.44 26.05 -7.28
CA SER A 2 -24.71 26.29 -6.03
C SER A 2 -23.49 25.36 -5.93
N VAL A 3 -22.54 25.68 -5.04
CA VAL A 3 -21.40 24.80 -4.74
C VAL A 3 -21.89 23.41 -4.33
N ASN A 4 -22.97 23.32 -3.56
CA ASN A 4 -23.54 22.05 -3.11
C ASN A 4 -24.11 21.23 -4.27
N ASP A 5 -24.79 21.85 -5.23
CA ASP A 5 -25.39 21.15 -6.38
C ASP A 5 -24.33 20.53 -7.27
N VAL A 6 -23.25 21.28 -7.54
CA VAL A 6 -22.12 20.79 -8.34
C VAL A 6 -21.38 19.65 -7.62
N MET A 7 -21.22 19.75 -6.30
CA MET A 7 -20.61 18.68 -5.49
C MET A 7 -21.45 17.41 -5.54
N VAL A 8 -22.78 17.52 -5.37
CA VAL A 8 -23.72 16.39 -5.45
C VAL A 8 -23.67 15.75 -6.82
N GLN A 9 -23.83 16.56 -7.88
CA GLN A 9 -23.80 16.07 -9.25
C GLN A 9 -22.49 15.34 -9.56
N TRP A 10 -21.35 15.95 -9.21
CA TRP A 10 -20.05 15.33 -9.44
C TRP A 10 -19.90 14.01 -8.65
N ALA A 11 -20.28 13.99 -7.37
CA ALA A 11 -20.15 12.80 -6.54
C ALA A 11 -21.03 11.65 -7.04
N ASP A 12 -22.27 11.93 -7.45
CA ASP A 12 -23.19 10.91 -7.97
C ASP A 12 -22.74 10.39 -9.34
N GLU A 13 -22.27 11.26 -10.24
CA GLU A 13 -21.68 10.85 -11.51
C GLU A 13 -20.39 10.03 -11.29
N TYR A 14 -19.56 10.44 -10.34
CA TYR A 14 -18.35 9.71 -9.97
C TYR A 14 -18.68 8.31 -9.46
N VAL A 15 -19.66 8.18 -8.56
CA VAL A 15 -20.08 6.88 -8.03
C VAL A 15 -20.76 6.03 -9.09
N ALA A 16 -21.57 6.62 -9.98
CA ALA A 16 -22.17 5.91 -11.10
C ALA A 16 -21.10 5.34 -12.05
N GLN A 17 -19.99 6.06 -12.24
CA GLN A 17 -18.91 5.67 -13.14
C GLN A 17 -17.88 4.72 -12.50
N TYR A 18 -17.55 4.91 -11.22
CA TYR A 18 -16.41 4.24 -10.56
C TYR A 18 -16.80 3.40 -9.34
N GLY A 19 -18.08 3.39 -8.95
CA GLY A 19 -18.55 2.80 -7.71
C GLY A 19 -18.15 3.61 -6.47
N HIS A 20 -18.53 3.11 -5.29
CA HIS A 20 -18.31 3.82 -4.02
C HIS A 20 -17.05 3.38 -3.24
N ASN A 21 -16.24 2.45 -3.74
CA ASN A 21 -15.11 1.84 -3.01
C ASN A 21 -13.77 2.59 -3.19
N VAL A 22 -13.77 3.73 -3.89
CA VAL A 22 -12.55 4.47 -4.23
C VAL A 22 -12.24 5.54 -3.18
N ILE A 23 -11.00 5.56 -2.69
CA ILE A 23 -10.48 6.60 -1.80
C ILE A 23 -9.84 7.71 -2.64
N LEU A 24 -10.31 8.92 -2.45
CA LEU A 24 -9.88 10.13 -3.15
C LEU A 24 -9.16 11.07 -2.20
N SER A 25 -8.11 11.70 -2.71
CA SER A 25 -7.46 12.79 -1.99
C SER A 25 -8.29 14.07 -2.07
N SER A 26 -8.22 14.91 -1.03
CA SER A 26 -8.85 16.23 -1.01
C SER A 26 -8.41 17.09 -2.20
N SER A 27 -7.15 16.96 -2.62
CA SER A 27 -6.62 17.68 -3.77
C SER A 27 -7.30 17.24 -5.06
N TYR A 28 -7.46 15.93 -5.26
CA TYR A 28 -8.13 15.38 -6.43
C TYR A 28 -9.59 15.85 -6.51
N ILE A 29 -10.33 15.73 -5.41
CA ILE A 29 -11.73 16.19 -5.33
C ILE A 29 -11.82 17.68 -5.69
N LYS A 30 -10.94 18.51 -5.12
CA LYS A 30 -10.91 19.96 -5.43
C LYS A 30 -10.61 20.21 -6.90
N THR A 31 -9.62 19.54 -7.48
CA THR A 31 -9.27 19.67 -8.90
C THR A 31 -10.43 19.30 -9.81
N GLU A 32 -11.08 18.15 -9.57
CA GLU A 32 -12.19 17.69 -10.40
C GLU A 32 -13.40 18.62 -10.33
N ILE A 33 -13.68 19.16 -9.16
CA ILE A 33 -14.83 20.05 -8.96
C ILE A 33 -14.52 21.46 -9.50
N THR A 34 -13.27 21.92 -9.43
CA THR A 34 -12.84 23.17 -10.06
C THR A 34 -12.92 23.12 -11.59
N LYS A 35 -12.73 21.96 -12.22
CA LYS A 35 -12.99 21.79 -13.68
C LYS A 35 -14.44 22.12 -14.06
N ARG A 36 -15.37 22.09 -13.10
CA ARG A 36 -16.79 22.47 -13.28
C ARG A 36 -17.07 23.95 -12.98
N GLY A 37 -16.03 24.80 -12.92
CA GLY A 37 -16.16 26.25 -12.80
C GLY A 37 -16.22 26.80 -11.37
N LEU A 38 -15.90 26.00 -10.35
CA LEU A 38 -15.88 26.45 -8.95
C LEU A 38 -14.49 26.87 -8.45
N LYS A 39 -14.45 27.92 -7.62
CA LYS A 39 -13.22 28.37 -6.95
C LYS A 39 -12.78 27.36 -5.88
N VAL A 40 -11.50 27.01 -5.87
CA VAL A 40 -10.88 26.00 -4.98
C VAL A 40 -11.13 26.28 -3.49
N GLY A 41 -11.14 27.55 -3.08
CA GLY A 41 -11.36 27.96 -1.69
C GLY A 41 -12.77 27.68 -1.15
N SER A 42 -13.74 27.47 -2.02
CA SER A 42 -15.14 27.20 -1.66
C SER A 42 -15.43 25.71 -1.46
N ILE A 43 -14.45 24.82 -1.71
CA ILE A 43 -14.63 23.37 -1.71
C ILE A 43 -14.01 22.76 -0.44
N MET A 44 -14.86 22.25 0.44
CA MET A 44 -14.45 21.58 1.68
C MET A 44 -15.09 20.18 1.78
N PRO A 45 -14.40 19.11 1.33
CA PRO A 45 -14.93 17.75 1.36
C PRO A 45 -15.30 17.25 2.76
N SER A 46 -14.61 17.74 3.80
CA SER A 46 -14.91 17.44 5.21
C SER A 46 -16.35 17.79 5.61
N ASP A 47 -16.92 18.84 5.02
CA ASP A 47 -18.26 19.30 5.38
C ASP A 47 -19.35 18.38 4.81
N HIS A 48 -19.01 17.61 3.79
CA HIS A 48 -19.90 16.68 3.09
C HIS A 48 -19.69 15.23 3.55
N CYS A 49 -19.11 15.00 4.73
CA CYS A 49 -18.88 13.65 5.25
C CYS A 49 -20.08 13.11 6.01
N TYR A 50 -20.43 11.84 5.79
CA TYR A 50 -21.43 11.10 6.57
C TYR A 50 -20.97 10.86 8.01
N ASN A 51 -19.72 10.45 8.19
CA ASN A 51 -19.15 10.00 9.47
C ASN A 51 -18.45 11.09 10.29
N ARG A 52 -18.58 12.37 9.93
CA ARG A 52 -17.85 13.45 10.61
C ARG A 52 -18.67 14.74 10.73
N VAL A 53 -18.43 15.48 11.80
CA VAL A 53 -18.91 16.86 12.02
C VAL A 53 -17.75 17.77 12.44
N ASN A 54 -17.91 19.07 12.18
CA ASN A 54 -17.01 20.12 12.70
C ASN A 54 -17.63 20.71 13.98
N GLU A 55 -16.80 21.22 14.91
CA GLU A 55 -17.24 21.68 16.24
C GLU A 55 -18.24 22.85 16.23
N ASP A 56 -18.27 23.65 15.17
CA ASP A 56 -19.06 24.87 15.16
C ASP A 56 -20.55 24.54 14.96
N SER A 57 -21.36 24.73 16.02
CA SER A 57 -22.80 24.50 16.04
C SER A 57 -23.59 25.29 14.98
N THR A 58 -22.99 26.33 14.41
CA THR A 58 -23.53 27.12 13.30
C THR A 58 -23.24 26.54 11.91
N SER A 59 -22.32 25.56 11.79
CA SER A 59 -21.98 24.88 10.53
C SER A 59 -22.88 23.68 10.20
N HIS A 60 -23.95 23.48 10.99
CA HIS A 60 -24.94 22.41 10.82
C HIS A 60 -25.86 22.62 9.61
N GLY A 61 -25.62 23.68 8.82
CA GLY A 61 -26.39 24.03 7.63
C GLY A 61 -26.15 23.08 6.46
N SER A 62 -27.08 22.13 6.27
CA SER A 62 -27.65 21.77 4.96
C SER A 62 -26.67 21.38 3.82
N LYS A 63 -25.49 20.83 4.11
CA LYS A 63 -24.64 20.23 3.08
C LYS A 63 -24.96 18.76 2.94
N THR A 64 -25.35 18.35 1.74
CA THR A 64 -25.63 16.94 1.42
C THR A 64 -24.38 16.13 1.72
N SER A 65 -24.54 15.01 2.44
CA SER A 65 -23.44 14.09 2.71
C SER A 65 -23.14 13.27 1.46
N LEU A 66 -21.88 13.21 1.06
CA LEU A 66 -21.37 12.62 -0.19
C LEU A 66 -20.15 11.73 0.03
N PHE A 67 -19.47 11.86 1.18
CA PHE A 67 -18.20 11.21 1.46
C PHE A 67 -18.20 10.45 2.78
N VAL A 68 -17.31 9.47 2.90
CA VAL A 68 -16.87 8.92 4.19
C VAL A 68 -15.43 9.38 4.41
N TYR A 69 -15.18 10.05 5.54
CA TYR A 69 -13.84 10.43 5.96
C TYR A 69 -13.03 9.17 6.30
N VAL A 70 -11.87 9.01 5.67
CA VAL A 70 -10.99 7.86 5.90
C VAL A 70 -9.79 8.27 6.76
N SER A 71 -9.08 9.32 6.33
CA SER A 71 -7.92 9.85 7.05
C SER A 71 -7.64 11.30 6.61
N ARG A 72 -6.59 11.91 7.16
CA ARG A 72 -6.27 13.32 6.84
C ARG A 72 -6.11 13.51 5.34
N LYS A 73 -6.99 14.33 4.75
CA LYS A 73 -7.10 14.63 3.31
C LYS A 73 -7.54 13.45 2.44
N ASN A 74 -8.04 12.34 2.98
CA ASN A 74 -8.51 11.19 2.20
C ASN A 74 -9.97 10.88 2.52
N TYR A 75 -10.77 10.71 1.46
CA TYR A 75 -12.21 10.57 1.52
C TYR A 75 -12.65 9.48 0.56
N GLN A 76 -13.53 8.59 1.00
CA GLN A 76 -14.23 7.69 0.10
C GLN A 76 -15.43 8.43 -0.49
N CYS A 77 -15.55 8.49 -1.82
CA CYS A 77 -16.72 9.08 -2.47
C CYS A 77 -17.83 8.03 -2.57
N VAL A 78 -18.95 8.29 -1.89
CA VAL A 78 -20.06 7.34 -1.77
C VAL A 78 -21.36 7.86 -2.38
N GLY A 79 -21.41 9.16 -2.68
CA GLY A 79 -22.53 9.79 -3.36
C GLY A 79 -23.66 10.17 -2.40
N SER A 80 -24.65 10.87 -2.94
CA SER A 80 -25.77 11.43 -2.20
C SER A 80 -26.77 10.37 -1.77
N LYS A 81 -26.82 9.20 -2.42
CA LYS A 81 -27.80 8.15 -2.10
C LYS A 81 -27.28 7.07 -1.17
N TYR A 82 -26.05 7.21 -0.67
CA TYR A 82 -25.43 6.20 0.18
C TYR A 82 -26.18 6.01 1.51
N GLU A 83 -26.42 4.76 1.87
CA GLU A 83 -27.01 4.35 3.15
C GLU A 83 -25.92 4.15 4.19
N TYR A 84 -25.70 5.18 5.02
CA TYR A 84 -24.69 5.13 6.07
C TYR A 84 -25.31 4.73 7.42
N GLY A 85 -24.93 3.55 7.93
CA GLY A 85 -25.35 3.03 9.23
C GLY A 85 -24.34 3.22 10.38
N GLY A 86 -23.28 4.00 10.18
CA GLY A 86 -22.18 4.11 11.14
C GLY A 86 -22.29 5.27 12.14
N LYS A 87 -21.35 5.29 13.10
CA LYS A 87 -21.18 6.40 14.06
C LYS A 87 -20.63 7.65 13.37
N ILE A 88 -20.93 8.81 13.95
CA ILE A 88 -20.39 10.10 13.54
C ILE A 88 -19.37 10.55 14.57
N PHE A 89 -18.22 11.02 14.08
CA PHE A 89 -17.10 11.46 14.91
C PHE A 89 -16.90 12.98 14.83
N CYS A 90 -16.44 13.56 15.92
CA CYS A 90 -15.97 14.94 15.98
C CYS A 90 -14.53 14.94 16.50
N LYS A 91 -13.68 15.82 15.98
CA LYS A 91 -12.35 16.03 16.55
C LYS A 91 -12.31 17.40 17.22
N PRO A 92 -12.34 17.46 18.56
CA PRO A 92 -12.28 18.74 19.24
C PRO A 92 -11.00 19.52 18.97
N LYS A 93 -11.07 20.85 18.94
CA LYS A 93 -9.91 21.71 18.72
C LYS A 93 -8.88 21.48 19.84
N GLY A 94 -7.68 21.08 19.45
CA GLY A 94 -6.59 20.76 20.38
C GLY A 94 -6.59 19.32 20.90
N ALA A 95 -7.61 18.51 20.59
CA ALA A 95 -7.63 17.10 20.96
C ALA A 95 -6.72 16.26 20.05
N SER A 96 -6.07 15.25 20.63
CA SER A 96 -5.26 14.27 19.88
C SER A 96 -6.12 13.23 19.17
N GLN A 97 -7.32 12.94 19.69
CA GLN A 97 -8.21 11.87 19.24
C GLN A 97 -9.63 12.37 18.90
N ASP A 98 -10.35 11.58 18.10
CA ASP A 98 -11.75 11.81 17.73
C ASP A 98 -12.68 11.27 18.84
N THR A 99 -13.80 11.96 19.09
CA THR A 99 -14.87 11.51 19.99
C THR A 99 -16.12 11.14 19.21
N VAL A 100 -16.90 10.18 19.73
CA VAL A 100 -18.20 9.83 19.15
C VAL A 100 -19.18 10.97 19.43
N TRP A 101 -19.69 11.59 18.37
CA TRP A 101 -20.62 12.72 18.45
C TRP A 101 -22.09 12.29 18.35
N GLY A 102 -22.37 11.26 17.54
CA GLY A 102 -23.73 10.90 17.19
C GLY A 102 -23.82 9.76 16.19
N TYR A 103 -24.95 9.70 15.50
CA TYR A 103 -25.23 8.74 14.42
C TYR A 103 -25.93 9.44 13.24
N TYR A 104 -25.94 8.79 12.08
CA TYR A 104 -26.68 9.26 10.91
C TYR A 104 -28.04 8.57 10.84
N ASP A 105 -29.12 9.35 10.84
CA ASP A 105 -30.46 8.83 10.62
C ASP A 105 -30.69 8.72 9.10
N SER A 106 -30.65 7.48 8.58
CA SER A 106 -30.82 7.21 7.16
C SER A 106 -32.24 7.51 6.65
N LYS A 107 -33.27 7.44 7.52
CA LYS A 107 -34.66 7.76 7.13
C LYS A 107 -34.87 9.27 7.02
N ALA A 108 -34.40 10.02 8.02
CA ALA A 108 -34.49 11.47 8.04
C ALA A 108 -33.35 12.16 7.28
N ARG A 109 -32.39 11.39 6.76
CA ARG A 109 -31.19 11.83 6.03
C ARG A 109 -30.41 12.94 6.73
N LYS A 110 -30.30 12.85 8.06
CA LYS A 110 -29.70 13.89 8.90
C LYS A 110 -28.81 13.31 9.98
N LYS A 111 -27.86 14.12 10.45
CA LYS A 111 -26.98 13.80 11.58
C LYS A 111 -27.72 14.07 12.88
N VAL A 112 -27.66 13.13 13.82
CA VAL A 112 -28.30 13.23 15.14
C VAL A 112 -27.23 13.15 16.21
N GLN A 113 -27.15 14.18 17.05
CA GLN A 113 -26.20 14.23 18.17
C GLN A 113 -26.69 13.34 19.32
N TYR A 114 -25.78 12.66 20.00
CA TYR A 114 -26.13 12.02 21.28
C TYR A 114 -26.43 13.08 22.36
N PRO A 115 -27.32 12.80 23.32
CA PRO A 115 -27.57 13.72 24.43
C PRO A 115 -26.26 14.02 25.17
N LYS A 116 -25.96 15.31 25.37
CA LYS A 116 -24.85 15.70 26.24
C LYS A 116 -25.25 15.37 27.68
N THR A 117 -24.62 14.38 28.31
CA THR A 117 -24.78 14.16 29.75
C THR A 117 -24.28 15.39 30.48
N SER A 118 -25.15 16.02 31.26
CA SER A 118 -24.84 17.18 32.08
C SER A 118 -24.04 16.79 33.33
N ASP A 119 -22.89 17.47 33.46
CA ASP A 119 -22.20 17.91 34.70
C ASP A 119 -20.95 17.12 35.20
N PRO A 120 -19.76 17.77 35.28
CA PRO A 120 -18.52 17.20 35.79
C PRO A 120 -18.24 17.61 37.25
N THR A 121 -19.12 17.27 38.21
CA THR A 121 -18.78 17.29 39.64
C THR A 121 -19.75 16.42 40.46
N ALA A 122 -19.45 15.13 40.62
CA ALA A 122 -19.98 14.34 41.74
C ALA A 122 -19.05 13.15 42.03
N LYS A 123 -18.57 13.08 43.28
CA LYS A 123 -17.85 11.94 43.83
C LYS A 123 -18.76 10.71 43.90
N HIS A 124 -18.12 9.54 43.80
CA HIS A 124 -18.64 8.18 43.99
C HIS A 124 -19.95 8.05 44.78
N THR A 125 -20.91 7.36 44.18
CA THR A 125 -21.77 6.40 44.89
C THR A 125 -22.02 5.18 43.98
N ASN A 126 -21.76 4.00 44.53
CA ASN A 126 -22.15 2.71 43.98
C ASN A 126 -23.67 2.65 43.85
N VAL A 127 -24.17 2.15 42.71
CA VAL A 127 -25.47 1.48 42.64
C VAL A 127 -25.31 0.24 41.76
N GLU A 128 -25.44 -0.92 42.41
CA GLU A 128 -25.61 -2.23 41.82
C GLU A 128 -26.85 -2.27 40.93
N ILE A 129 -26.75 -2.88 39.75
CA ILE A 129 -27.89 -3.51 39.10
C ILE A 129 -27.48 -4.93 38.72
N SER A 130 -28.28 -5.85 39.24
CA SER A 130 -28.19 -7.30 39.34
C SER A 130 -27.93 -8.09 38.05
N GLU A 131 -27.12 -9.13 38.18
CA GLU A 131 -26.96 -10.24 37.24
C GLU A 131 -28.25 -11.08 37.08
N PRO A 132 -28.44 -11.70 35.91
CA PRO A 132 -29.04 -13.03 35.82
C PRO A 132 -27.95 -14.09 35.66
N LYS A 133 -28.06 -15.10 36.52
CA LYS A 133 -27.18 -16.25 36.75
C LYS A 133 -27.02 -17.20 35.56
N ASP A 134 -25.80 -17.72 35.46
CA ASP A 134 -25.38 -19.09 35.09
C ASP A 134 -25.99 -19.78 33.87
N ILE A 135 -25.18 -19.88 32.80
CA ILE A 135 -24.87 -21.17 32.15
C ILE A 135 -23.35 -21.26 31.96
N ALA A 136 -22.77 -22.31 32.55
CA ALA A 136 -21.35 -22.56 32.64
C ALA A 136 -20.70 -23.04 31.32
N THR A 137 -19.45 -22.57 31.13
CA THR A 137 -18.29 -23.23 30.52
C THR A 137 -18.38 -23.80 29.10
N LYS A 138 -17.60 -23.21 28.18
CA LYS A 138 -16.49 -23.88 27.45
C LYS A 138 -15.72 -22.91 26.54
N GLY A 139 -14.40 -22.87 26.70
CA GLY A 139 -13.40 -22.51 25.68
C GLY A 139 -13.42 -21.08 25.11
N LEU A 140 -12.65 -20.15 25.69
CA LEU A 140 -12.37 -18.86 25.06
C LEU A 140 -11.26 -19.04 24.00
N ASP A 141 -11.66 -19.41 22.79
CA ASP A 141 -10.81 -19.32 21.61
C ASP A 141 -10.62 -17.83 21.24
N LYS A 142 -9.42 -17.30 21.48
CA LYS A 142 -9.04 -15.92 21.16
C LYS A 142 -8.57 -15.84 19.70
N THR A 143 -9.48 -16.07 18.78
CA THR A 143 -9.30 -15.67 17.38
C THR A 143 -10.15 -14.43 17.14
N LEU A 144 -9.53 -13.25 17.20
CA LEU A 144 -10.17 -12.00 16.78
C LEU A 144 -10.30 -12.07 15.25
N GLU A 145 -11.42 -12.62 14.77
CA GLU A 145 -11.82 -12.56 13.38
C GLU A 145 -12.00 -11.10 12.97
N LEU A 146 -10.94 -10.50 12.43
CA LEU A 146 -11.06 -9.43 11.46
C LEU A 146 -11.84 -9.99 10.27
N LYS A 147 -13.17 -9.78 10.28
CA LYS A 147 -14.02 -10.08 9.14
C LYS A 147 -13.45 -9.39 7.91
N SER A 148 -12.98 -10.23 6.99
CA SER A 148 -12.46 -9.90 5.66
C SER A 148 -13.39 -8.91 4.96
N ALA A 149 -12.87 -7.71 4.67
CA ALA A 149 -13.47 -6.75 3.76
C ALA A 149 -12.82 -6.81 2.36
N PHE A 150 -12.22 -7.94 2.00
CA PHE A 150 -11.72 -8.20 0.66
C PHE A 150 -12.47 -9.40 0.09
N GLU A 151 -13.55 -9.12 -0.63
CA GLU A 151 -14.05 -10.06 -1.63
C GLU A 151 -12.91 -10.43 -2.59
N PRO A 152 -12.91 -11.67 -3.12
CA PRO A 152 -11.86 -12.11 -4.04
C PRO A 152 -11.78 -11.15 -5.22
N PHE A 153 -10.59 -10.61 -5.47
CA PHE A 153 -10.25 -9.70 -6.58
C PHE A 153 -10.29 -10.38 -7.95
N CYS A 154 -11.28 -11.23 -8.20
CA CYS A 154 -11.54 -11.79 -9.50
C CYS A 154 -12.76 -11.07 -10.08
N ALA A 155 -12.58 -10.42 -11.23
CA ALA A 155 -13.59 -9.69 -12.01
C ALA A 155 -14.01 -8.29 -11.52
N ILE A 156 -13.09 -7.31 -11.57
CA ILE A 156 -13.50 -5.94 -11.94
C ILE A 156 -12.92 -5.68 -13.32
N GLY A 157 -13.75 -5.88 -14.35
CA GLY A 157 -13.45 -5.50 -15.73
C GLY A 157 -13.25 -3.99 -15.83
N ARG A 158 -12.02 -3.53 -15.58
CA ARG A 158 -11.60 -2.22 -16.04
C ARG A 158 -11.42 -2.32 -17.54
N ASN A 159 -12.02 -1.39 -18.28
CA ASN A 159 -11.58 -1.10 -19.64
C ASN A 159 -10.15 -0.51 -19.53
N ILE A 160 -9.16 -1.39 -19.47
CA ILE A 160 -7.75 -1.05 -19.63
C ILE A 160 -7.67 -0.41 -21.01
N LEU A 161 -7.38 0.89 -21.05
CA LEU A 161 -7.36 1.66 -22.30
C LEU A 161 -6.08 1.38 -23.13
N THR A 162 -5.39 0.27 -22.91
CA THR A 162 -4.17 -0.09 -23.65
C THR A 162 -4.46 -0.15 -25.15
N THR A 163 -3.50 0.28 -25.98
CA THR A 163 -3.67 0.24 -27.44
C THR A 163 -3.82 -1.19 -27.96
N LYS A 164 -3.15 -2.13 -27.31
CA LYS A 164 -3.22 -3.58 -27.55
C LYS A 164 -3.25 -4.33 -26.21
N PRO A 165 -3.84 -5.55 -26.13
CA PRO A 165 -3.82 -6.34 -24.90
C PRO A 165 -2.39 -6.59 -24.39
N LEU A 166 -2.16 -6.42 -23.09
CA LEU A 166 -0.90 -6.85 -22.45
C LEU A 166 -0.96 -8.36 -22.22
N ASP A 167 -0.63 -9.11 -23.27
CA ASP A 167 -0.74 -10.56 -23.39
C ASP A 167 0.64 -11.24 -23.39
N ARG A 168 0.69 -12.51 -23.81
CA ARG A 168 1.94 -13.27 -23.85
C ARG A 168 2.89 -12.73 -24.92
N GLY A 169 2.38 -12.29 -26.08
CA GLY A 169 3.19 -11.70 -27.14
C GLY A 169 3.88 -10.41 -26.70
N PHE A 170 3.22 -9.61 -25.87
CA PHE A 170 3.82 -8.42 -25.23
C PHE A 170 5.06 -8.79 -24.40
N LEU A 171 4.94 -9.79 -23.50
CA LEU A 171 6.05 -10.22 -22.65
C LEU A 171 7.15 -10.92 -23.45
N ASP A 172 6.80 -11.82 -24.37
CA ASP A 172 7.75 -12.58 -25.18
C ASP A 172 8.62 -11.67 -26.04
N SER A 173 8.06 -10.56 -26.54
CA SER A 173 8.80 -9.56 -27.32
C SER A 173 9.88 -8.89 -26.47
N ILE A 174 9.54 -8.51 -25.23
CA ILE A 174 10.48 -7.92 -24.28
C ILE A 174 11.55 -8.95 -23.86
N GLU A 175 11.12 -10.15 -23.48
CA GLU A 175 12.01 -11.20 -22.99
C GLU A 175 13.02 -11.62 -24.07
N ARG A 176 12.57 -11.81 -25.31
CA ARG A 176 13.44 -12.13 -26.45
C ARG A 176 14.49 -11.05 -26.69
N TYR A 177 14.06 -9.78 -26.74
CA TYR A 177 14.97 -8.65 -26.87
C TYR A 177 16.04 -8.64 -25.77
N LEU A 178 15.62 -8.82 -24.51
CA LEU A 178 16.53 -8.83 -23.38
C LEU A 178 17.51 -10.01 -23.43
N LYS A 179 17.06 -11.21 -23.82
CA LYS A 179 17.93 -12.39 -23.97
C LYS A 179 18.96 -12.21 -25.08
N GLU A 180 18.53 -11.73 -26.25
CA GLU A 180 19.42 -11.45 -27.39
C GLU A 180 20.51 -10.42 -27.04
N LYS A 181 20.14 -9.41 -26.22
CA LYS A 181 21.09 -8.40 -25.73
C LYS A 181 21.88 -8.82 -24.49
N LYS A 182 21.61 -10.02 -23.92
CA LYS A 182 22.16 -10.49 -22.64
C LYS A 182 21.93 -9.48 -21.50
N LYS A 183 20.72 -8.93 -21.47
CA LYS A 183 20.25 -7.90 -20.51
C LYS A 183 19.07 -8.34 -19.66
N LEU A 184 18.59 -9.58 -19.81
CA LEU A 184 17.60 -10.14 -18.89
C LEU A 184 18.29 -10.46 -17.56
N TYR A 185 17.79 -9.91 -16.46
CA TYR A 185 18.33 -10.21 -15.14
C TYR A 185 17.90 -11.61 -14.68
N GLU A 186 18.87 -12.45 -14.30
CA GLU A 186 18.62 -13.75 -13.68
C GLU A 186 18.29 -13.59 -12.20
N SER A 187 17.08 -13.11 -11.93
CA SER A 187 16.66 -12.75 -10.57
C SER A 187 16.51 -13.95 -9.64
N PRO A 188 17.21 -13.99 -8.48
CA PRO A 188 17.00 -15.02 -7.46
C PRO A 188 15.57 -15.03 -6.89
N ILE A 189 14.83 -13.92 -7.01
CA ILE A 189 13.44 -13.80 -6.54
C ILE A 189 12.53 -14.80 -7.25
N VAL A 190 12.69 -14.99 -8.56
CA VAL A 190 11.88 -15.95 -9.32
C VAL A 190 12.12 -17.36 -8.78
N LYS A 191 13.37 -17.70 -8.45
CA LYS A 191 13.72 -18.97 -7.83
C LYS A 191 13.09 -19.13 -6.44
N SER A 192 13.17 -18.11 -5.58
CA SER A 192 12.55 -18.13 -4.24
C SER A 192 11.05 -18.42 -4.29
N ILE A 193 10.35 -17.93 -5.32
CA ILE A 193 8.91 -18.17 -5.50
C ILE A 193 8.64 -19.63 -5.87
N GLU A 194 9.41 -20.19 -6.81
CA GLU A 194 9.27 -21.61 -7.17
C GLU A 194 9.64 -22.53 -6.01
N GLU A 195 10.67 -22.18 -5.23
CA GLU A 195 11.01 -22.89 -3.99
C GLU A 195 9.85 -22.85 -2.99
N ARG A 196 9.19 -21.70 -2.77
CA ARG A 196 8.01 -21.61 -1.90
C ARG A 196 6.86 -22.48 -2.43
N LYS A 197 6.56 -22.41 -3.74
CA LYS A 197 5.53 -23.25 -4.38
C LYS A 197 5.82 -24.74 -4.21
N SER A 198 7.10 -25.12 -4.17
CA SER A 198 7.55 -26.50 -3.89
C SER A 198 7.51 -26.90 -2.41
N GLY A 199 7.09 -25.99 -1.52
CA GLY A 199 6.94 -26.25 -0.09
C GLY A 199 8.08 -25.75 0.80
N ARG A 200 9.05 -25.00 0.26
CA ARG A 200 10.10 -24.37 1.08
C ARG A 200 9.47 -23.38 2.06
N LYS A 201 9.73 -23.59 3.35
CA LYS A 201 9.54 -22.58 4.41
C LYS A 201 10.80 -21.74 4.57
N PHE A 202 10.66 -20.42 4.65
CA PHE A 202 11.78 -19.51 4.79
C PHE A 202 12.09 -19.26 6.26
N LEU A 203 13.38 -19.32 6.62
CA LEU A 203 13.80 -19.15 8.01
C LEU A 203 13.96 -17.68 8.36
N LEU A 204 14.09 -17.35 9.65
CA LEU A 204 14.34 -15.96 10.09
C LEU A 204 15.54 -15.32 9.39
N CYS A 205 16.63 -16.06 9.17
CA CYS A 205 17.79 -15.56 8.45
C CYS A 205 17.46 -15.21 6.98
N ASP A 206 16.61 -15.99 6.31
CA ASP A 206 16.12 -15.67 4.96
C ASP A 206 15.30 -14.38 4.95
N HIS A 207 14.43 -14.21 5.95
CA HIS A 207 13.61 -13.01 6.09
C HIS A 207 14.46 -11.77 6.37
N LEU A 208 15.45 -11.86 7.26
CA LEU A 208 16.39 -10.77 7.54
C LEU A 208 17.20 -10.41 6.29
N ARG A 209 17.68 -11.41 5.53
CA ARG A 209 18.36 -11.20 4.24
C ARG A 209 17.47 -10.46 3.25
N GLY A 210 16.26 -10.96 3.01
CA GLY A 210 15.31 -10.33 2.09
C GLY A 210 14.95 -8.91 2.50
N TYR A 211 14.81 -8.67 3.81
CA TYR A 211 14.56 -7.33 4.36
C TYR A 211 15.74 -6.37 4.12
N ILE A 212 16.98 -6.83 4.37
CA ILE A 212 18.19 -6.02 4.15
C ILE A 212 18.38 -5.73 2.65
N TYR A 213 18.24 -6.72 1.77
CA TYR A 213 18.31 -6.50 0.32
C TYR A 213 17.25 -5.51 -0.16
N ALA A 214 16.02 -5.62 0.35
CA ALA A 214 14.97 -4.65 0.06
C ALA A 214 15.37 -3.23 0.50
N GLN A 215 15.92 -3.05 1.70
CA GLN A 215 16.42 -1.75 2.17
C GLN A 215 17.50 -1.19 1.25
N LEU A 216 18.50 -2.02 0.90
CA LEU A 216 19.63 -1.59 0.10
C LEU A 216 19.24 -1.24 -1.34
N SER A 217 18.22 -1.89 -1.91
CA SER A 217 17.68 -1.59 -3.25
C SER A 217 17.02 -0.21 -3.39
N ASN A 218 16.80 0.52 -2.29
CA ASN A 218 16.05 1.76 -2.28
C ASN A 218 16.70 2.88 -3.11
N ASN A 219 16.01 3.31 -4.17
CA ASN A 219 16.38 4.45 -5.02
C ASN A 219 17.85 4.41 -5.52
N ARG A 220 18.31 3.22 -5.93
CA ARG A 220 19.63 3.04 -6.53
C ARG A 220 19.60 2.00 -7.66
N PRO A 221 20.56 2.04 -8.59
CA PRO A 221 20.81 0.93 -9.51
C PRO A 221 21.19 -0.34 -8.75
N TRP A 222 20.68 -1.49 -9.23
CA TRP A 222 20.95 -2.81 -8.67
C TRP A 222 22.28 -3.39 -9.14
N GLU A 223 22.68 -3.15 -10.39
CA GLU A 223 23.89 -3.71 -11.01
C GLU A 223 25.19 -3.47 -10.18
N PRO A 224 25.42 -2.30 -9.55
CA PRO A 224 26.60 -2.13 -8.70
C PRO A 224 26.50 -2.77 -7.30
N LEU A 225 25.32 -3.25 -6.90
CA LEU A 225 25.10 -3.91 -5.60
C LEU A 225 25.30 -5.42 -5.72
N GLU A 226 24.83 -6.01 -6.82
CA GLU A 226 24.78 -7.46 -7.04
C GLU A 226 26.12 -8.19 -6.82
N PRO A 227 27.29 -7.69 -7.30
CA PRO A 227 28.56 -8.37 -7.06
C PRO A 227 29.00 -8.42 -5.58
N HIS A 228 28.43 -7.56 -4.73
CA HIS A 228 28.80 -7.44 -3.32
C HIS A 228 27.84 -8.17 -2.38
N LEU A 229 26.89 -8.97 -2.88
CA LEU A 229 25.90 -9.64 -2.03
C LEU A 229 26.55 -10.50 -0.94
N SER A 230 27.61 -11.25 -1.24
CA SER A 230 28.33 -12.04 -0.23
C SER A 230 29.01 -11.16 0.84
N GLU A 231 29.62 -10.05 0.46
CA GLU A 231 30.20 -9.09 1.42
C GLU A 231 29.12 -8.45 2.29
N ILE A 232 27.94 -8.16 1.71
CA ILE A 232 26.78 -7.66 2.45
C ILE A 232 26.31 -8.70 3.47
N ASP A 233 26.19 -9.97 3.07
CA ASP A 233 25.80 -11.07 3.96
C ASP A 233 26.75 -11.14 5.17
N GLU A 234 28.06 -11.08 4.94
CA GLU A 234 29.08 -11.05 6.00
C GLU A 234 28.97 -9.81 6.91
N ILE A 235 28.74 -8.63 6.34
CA ILE A 235 28.55 -7.38 7.12
C ILE A 235 27.36 -7.52 8.09
N PHE A 236 26.31 -8.23 7.67
CA PHE A 236 25.14 -8.53 8.49
C PHE A 236 25.23 -9.89 9.19
N CYS A 237 26.45 -10.37 9.47
CA CYS A 237 26.70 -11.57 10.26
C CYS A 237 25.97 -12.82 9.72
N ASN A 238 25.89 -12.95 8.40
CA ASN A 238 25.11 -13.99 7.70
C ASN A 238 23.67 -14.11 8.22
N TYR A 239 23.11 -12.98 8.65
CA TYR A 239 21.75 -12.84 9.13
C TYR A 239 21.44 -13.64 10.40
N ASP A 240 22.45 -13.89 11.23
CA ASP A 240 22.22 -14.33 12.61
C ASP A 240 21.68 -13.15 13.44
N LEU A 241 20.48 -13.35 14.01
CA LEU A 241 19.76 -12.35 14.78
C LEU A 241 20.58 -11.86 15.98
N ASN A 242 21.20 -12.78 16.73
CA ASN A 242 21.86 -12.47 17.98
C ASN A 242 23.16 -11.71 17.71
N GLU A 243 23.92 -12.13 16.70
CA GLU A 243 25.11 -11.44 16.20
C GLU A 243 24.79 -10.01 15.77
N ILE A 244 23.73 -9.80 14.97
CA ILE A 244 23.31 -8.46 14.54
C ILE A 244 22.97 -7.59 15.75
N ILE A 245 22.14 -8.09 16.68
CA ILE A 245 21.74 -7.34 17.87
C ILE A 245 22.95 -7.03 18.77
N ASN A 246 23.84 -7.99 18.96
CA ASN A 246 25.08 -7.79 19.71
C ASN A 246 25.93 -6.69 19.06
N LYS A 247 26.07 -6.71 17.73
CA LYS A 247 26.81 -5.67 16.99
C LYS A 247 26.20 -4.28 17.17
N ILE A 248 24.87 -4.18 17.07
CA ILE A 248 24.15 -2.91 17.28
C ILE A 248 24.38 -2.42 18.71
N ASN A 249 24.28 -3.30 19.72
CA ASN A 249 24.43 -2.93 21.12
C ASN A 249 25.87 -2.56 21.49
N SER A 250 26.86 -3.21 20.90
CA SER A 250 28.28 -3.01 21.26
C SER A 250 28.96 -1.90 20.46
N VAL A 251 28.60 -1.70 19.18
CA VAL A 251 29.27 -0.73 18.29
C VAL A 251 28.34 0.37 17.78
N GLY A 252 27.01 0.16 17.80
CA GLY A 252 26.04 1.08 17.22
C GLY A 252 25.68 0.77 15.76
N TYR A 253 24.60 1.38 15.27
CA TYR A 253 24.11 1.15 13.90
C TYR A 253 25.04 1.76 12.83
N GLU A 254 25.85 2.75 13.22
CA GLU A 254 26.84 3.40 12.36
C GLU A 254 27.88 2.42 11.84
N PHE A 255 28.11 1.29 12.53
CA PHE A 255 28.94 0.20 12.02
C PHE A 255 28.46 -0.27 10.64
N PHE A 256 27.18 -0.59 10.51
CA PHE A 256 26.59 -1.07 9.26
C PHE A 256 26.60 0.01 8.20
N VAL A 257 26.31 1.26 8.57
CA VAL A 257 26.39 2.39 7.65
C VAL A 257 27.80 2.48 7.05
N ARG A 258 28.84 2.54 7.89
CA ARG A 258 30.23 2.66 7.43
C ARG A 258 30.65 1.49 6.55
N LYS A 259 30.32 0.25 6.95
CA LYS A 259 30.69 -0.96 6.21
C LYS A 259 30.02 -1.00 4.84
N ILE A 260 28.71 -0.76 4.77
CA ILE A 260 27.97 -0.74 3.51
C ILE A 260 28.40 0.41 2.61
N THR A 261 28.66 1.61 3.15
CA THR A 261 29.21 2.70 2.33
C THR A 261 30.65 2.45 1.89
N GLY A 262 31.44 1.72 2.68
CA GLY A 262 32.84 1.39 2.38
C GLY A 262 32.98 0.49 1.16
N ILE A 263 32.02 -0.42 0.95
CA ILE A 263 31.91 -1.25 -0.27
C ILE A 263 31.05 -0.57 -1.36
N LYS A 264 30.85 0.75 -1.27
CA LYS A 264 30.05 1.56 -2.21
C LYS A 264 28.60 1.07 -2.39
N CYS A 265 28.06 0.37 -1.38
CA CYS A 265 26.69 -0.15 -1.40
C CYS A 265 25.66 0.70 -0.63
N GLY A 266 26.04 1.89 -0.19
CA GLY A 266 25.12 2.84 0.45
C GLY A 266 24.09 3.40 -0.53
N ASN A 267 22.89 3.70 -0.03
CA ASN A 267 21.87 4.49 -0.73
C ASN A 267 21.53 5.75 0.10
N ARG A 268 20.71 6.66 -0.46
CA ARG A 268 20.34 7.93 0.20
C ARG A 268 19.66 7.75 1.57
N GLY A 269 19.04 6.59 1.81
CA GLY A 269 18.35 6.25 3.05
C GLY A 269 19.18 5.44 4.03
N ILE A 270 20.44 5.07 3.72
CA ILE A 270 21.19 4.05 4.48
C ILE A 270 21.32 4.38 5.96
N ASN A 271 21.52 5.65 6.32
CA ASN A 271 21.65 6.04 7.72
C ASN A 271 20.34 5.80 8.49
N ALA A 272 19.21 6.31 7.99
CA ALA A 272 17.90 6.11 8.59
C ALA A 272 17.46 4.64 8.62
N GLN A 273 17.84 3.89 7.58
CA GLN A 273 17.60 2.44 7.47
C GLN A 273 18.30 1.68 8.58
N MET A 274 19.62 1.88 8.74
CA MET A 274 20.39 1.20 9.78
C MET A 274 20.01 1.67 11.18
N GLN A 275 19.69 2.95 11.37
CA GLN A 275 19.17 3.48 12.64
C GLN A 275 17.84 2.80 13.03
N ALA A 276 17.00 2.46 12.05
CA ALA A 276 15.73 1.77 12.26
C ALA A 276 15.86 0.25 12.45
N LEU A 277 17.02 -0.34 12.14
CA LEU A 277 17.22 -1.79 12.07
C LEU A 277 16.79 -2.51 13.35
N LYS A 278 17.28 -2.07 14.51
CA LYS A 278 16.95 -2.70 15.80
C LYS A 278 15.44 -2.73 16.07
N ARG A 279 14.73 -1.63 15.79
CA ARG A 279 13.28 -1.56 15.99
C ARG A 279 12.54 -2.46 15.00
N ASN A 280 12.97 -2.52 13.74
CA ASN A 280 12.33 -3.37 12.75
C ASN A 280 12.56 -4.86 13.07
N ILE A 281 13.71 -5.21 13.63
CA ILE A 281 13.94 -6.55 14.20
C ILE A 281 12.98 -6.84 15.36
N THR A 282 12.71 -5.87 16.26
CA THR A 282 11.69 -6.04 17.30
C THR A 282 10.30 -6.32 16.71
N VAL A 283 9.92 -5.67 15.61
CA VAL A 283 8.67 -5.99 14.92
C VAL A 283 8.67 -7.43 14.42
N PHE A 284 9.80 -7.93 13.92
CA PHE A 284 9.92 -9.33 13.51
C PHE A 284 9.80 -10.30 14.67
N THR A 285 10.42 -10.02 15.82
CA THR A 285 10.27 -10.87 17.01
C THR A 285 8.82 -10.87 17.52
N ASP A 286 8.16 -9.71 17.56
CA ASP A 286 6.74 -9.61 17.96
C ASP A 286 5.82 -10.41 17.03
N LEU A 287 6.14 -10.46 15.72
CA LEU A 287 5.40 -11.26 14.75
C LEU A 287 5.67 -12.76 14.94
N ILE A 288 6.92 -13.16 15.23
CA ILE A 288 7.26 -14.55 15.54
C ILE A 288 6.51 -15.01 16.80
N ASP A 289 6.49 -14.21 17.86
CA ASP A 289 5.80 -14.54 19.11
C ASP A 289 4.30 -14.74 18.90
N ARG A 290 3.70 -14.01 17.95
CA ARG A 290 2.25 -14.08 17.66
C ARG A 290 1.88 -15.18 16.67
N TYR A 291 2.68 -15.38 15.62
CA TYR A 291 2.35 -16.25 14.48
C TYR A 291 3.17 -17.55 14.47
N GLY A 292 4.11 -17.72 15.40
CA GLY A 292 5.05 -18.85 15.46
C GLY A 292 6.28 -18.67 14.56
N SER A 293 6.15 -18.01 13.41
CA SER A 293 7.28 -17.59 12.58
C SER A 293 6.91 -16.43 11.66
N LEU A 294 7.93 -15.80 11.04
CA LEU A 294 7.69 -14.82 9.98
C LEU A 294 7.09 -15.47 8.72
N ASP A 295 7.43 -16.74 8.45
CA ASP A 295 6.92 -17.48 7.30
C ASP A 295 5.40 -17.66 7.41
N GLU A 296 4.95 -18.14 8.57
CA GLU A 296 3.52 -18.28 8.90
C GLU A 296 2.81 -16.92 8.87
N PHE A 297 3.46 -15.85 9.32
CA PHE A 297 2.91 -14.49 9.23
C PHE A 297 2.69 -14.06 7.78
N VAL A 298 3.71 -14.14 6.91
CA VAL A 298 3.61 -13.61 5.54
C VAL A 298 2.65 -14.40 4.65
N THR A 299 2.30 -15.64 5.04
CA THR A 299 1.29 -16.46 4.37
C THR A 299 -0.08 -16.46 5.07
N SER A 300 -0.22 -15.81 6.22
CA SER A 300 -1.45 -15.86 7.03
C SER A 300 -2.65 -15.14 6.41
N ARG A 301 -2.42 -14.24 5.45
CA ARG A 301 -3.43 -13.34 4.86
C ARG A 301 -3.12 -13.04 3.39
N PRO A 302 -4.09 -12.50 2.63
CA PRO A 302 -3.82 -11.99 1.28
C PRO A 302 -2.63 -11.02 1.27
N VAL A 303 -1.78 -11.13 0.24
CA VAL A 303 -0.50 -10.40 0.15
C VAL A 303 -0.64 -8.88 0.33
N LEU A 304 -1.71 -8.28 -0.20
CA LEU A 304 -1.95 -6.83 -0.06
C LEU A 304 -2.24 -6.42 1.39
N GLU A 305 -2.87 -7.30 2.19
CA GLU A 305 -3.06 -7.07 3.62
C GLU A 305 -1.72 -7.13 4.35
N ILE A 306 -0.88 -8.12 4.05
CA ILE A 306 0.48 -8.24 4.64
C ILE A 306 1.32 -7.01 4.30
N ILE A 307 1.29 -6.56 3.03
CA ILE A 307 1.97 -5.34 2.59
C ILE A 307 1.46 -4.15 3.40
N LYS A 308 0.14 -4.00 3.55
CA LYS A 308 -0.44 -2.89 4.33
C LYS A 308 0.00 -2.96 5.80
N MET A 309 -0.06 -4.13 6.42
CA MET A 309 0.36 -4.32 7.81
C MET A 309 1.82 -3.91 8.02
N LEU A 310 2.71 -4.19 7.07
CA LEU A 310 4.13 -3.84 7.19
C LEU A 310 4.47 -2.42 6.72
N SER A 311 3.58 -1.75 5.96
CA SER A 311 3.90 -0.47 5.29
C SER A 311 3.04 0.73 5.71
N ASP A 312 1.87 0.52 6.31
CA ASP A 312 0.94 1.58 6.74
C ASP A 312 1.41 2.21 8.07
N LEU A 313 1.32 3.53 8.19
CA LEU A 313 1.75 4.27 9.39
C LEU A 313 0.89 3.98 10.61
N GLU A 314 -0.38 3.62 10.41
CA GLU A 314 -1.30 3.30 11.50
C GLU A 314 -1.17 1.84 11.95
N SER A 315 -0.39 1.03 11.24
CA SER A 315 -0.17 -0.36 11.62
C SER A 315 0.82 -0.48 12.77
N PRO A 316 0.54 -1.31 13.80
CA PRO A 316 1.52 -1.62 14.85
C PRO A 316 2.74 -2.36 14.30
N TYR A 317 2.62 -3.02 13.14
CA TYR A 317 3.69 -3.78 12.48
C TYR A 317 4.45 -2.98 11.43
N LYS A 318 4.28 -1.65 11.41
CA LYS A 318 4.95 -0.77 10.46
C LYS A 318 6.47 -0.92 10.54
N LEU A 319 7.07 -1.46 9.48
CA LEU A 319 8.51 -1.42 9.27
C LEU A 319 8.92 0.01 8.91
N ARG A 320 9.73 0.62 9.77
CA ARG A 320 10.27 1.96 9.55
C ARG A 320 11.09 1.97 8.26
N THR A 321 11.02 3.07 7.53
CA THR A 321 11.70 3.28 6.23
C THR A 321 11.23 2.38 5.07
N MET A 322 10.24 1.50 5.28
CA MET A 322 9.73 0.60 4.23
C MET A 322 8.31 0.99 3.79
N GLY A 323 8.17 1.71 2.69
CA GLY A 323 6.87 1.90 2.03
C GLY A 323 6.44 0.66 1.23
N ILE A 324 5.24 0.71 0.64
CA ILE A 324 4.67 -0.38 -0.18
C ILE A 324 5.69 -1.02 -1.14
N PRO A 325 6.48 -0.27 -1.94
CA PRO A 325 7.42 -0.89 -2.87
C PRO A 325 8.51 -1.73 -2.18
N LEU A 326 9.11 -1.20 -1.11
CA LEU A 326 10.17 -1.92 -0.39
C LEU A 326 9.61 -3.11 0.41
N THR A 327 8.41 -2.96 0.98
CA THR A 327 7.74 -4.09 1.64
C THR A 327 7.46 -5.21 0.65
N SER A 328 6.99 -4.88 -0.56
CA SER A 328 6.79 -5.87 -1.63
C SER A 328 8.12 -6.53 -2.03
N GLU A 329 9.20 -5.75 -2.11
CA GLU A 329 10.56 -6.25 -2.33
C GLU A 329 11.03 -7.23 -1.26
N TYR A 330 10.74 -6.96 0.01
CA TYR A 330 11.05 -7.89 1.08
C TYR A 330 10.27 -9.21 0.91
N LEU A 331 8.96 -9.13 0.69
CA LEU A 331 8.10 -10.32 0.62
C LEU A 331 8.47 -11.24 -0.55
N ARG A 332 8.81 -10.67 -1.71
CA ARG A 332 9.22 -11.46 -2.88
C ARG A 332 10.61 -12.09 -2.72
N ASN A 333 11.51 -11.49 -1.93
CA ASN A 333 12.78 -12.15 -1.57
C ASN A 333 12.57 -13.45 -0.78
N VAL A 334 11.48 -13.54 -0.02
CA VAL A 334 11.04 -14.76 0.68
C VAL A 334 9.95 -15.53 -0.08
N GLY A 335 9.90 -15.39 -1.41
CA GLY A 335 9.09 -16.26 -2.26
C GLY A 335 7.59 -15.94 -2.33
N ILE A 336 7.15 -14.79 -1.82
CA ILE A 336 5.76 -14.33 -2.03
C ILE A 336 5.61 -13.78 -3.45
N ASP A 337 4.71 -14.36 -4.25
CA ASP A 337 4.51 -13.94 -5.64
C ASP A 337 3.70 -12.64 -5.75
N CYS A 338 4.40 -11.52 -5.76
CA CYS A 338 3.84 -10.20 -6.01
C CYS A 338 4.83 -9.29 -6.75
N PRO A 339 4.35 -8.25 -7.46
CA PRO A 339 5.22 -7.26 -8.08
C PRO A 339 5.77 -6.26 -7.05
N LYS A 340 6.88 -5.61 -7.40
CA LYS A 340 7.39 -4.43 -6.69
C LYS A 340 6.87 -3.19 -7.42
N PRO A 341 5.85 -2.47 -6.91
CA PRO A 341 5.30 -1.31 -7.60
C PRO A 341 6.22 -0.08 -7.51
N ASP A 342 7.37 -0.17 -8.16
CA ASP A 342 8.42 0.84 -8.17
C ASP A 342 8.21 1.87 -9.27
N VAL A 343 9.18 2.78 -9.41
CA VAL A 343 9.11 3.85 -10.40
C VAL A 343 9.15 3.34 -11.84
N HIS A 344 9.70 2.15 -12.12
CA HIS A 344 9.75 1.58 -13.45
C HIS A 344 8.37 1.06 -13.85
N LEU A 345 7.76 0.25 -13.00
CA LEU A 345 6.42 -0.30 -13.24
C LEU A 345 5.34 0.80 -13.24
N CYS A 346 5.36 1.69 -12.24
CA CYS A 346 4.41 2.80 -12.17
C CYS A 346 4.46 3.65 -13.45
N ARG A 347 5.66 3.88 -13.98
CA ARG A 347 5.85 4.71 -15.18
C ARG A 347 5.46 4.00 -16.46
N ILE A 348 5.91 2.77 -16.71
CA ILE A 348 5.60 2.05 -17.96
C ILE A 348 4.09 1.81 -18.13
N PHE A 349 3.37 1.54 -17.04
CA PHE A 349 1.92 1.35 -17.07
C PHE A 349 1.12 2.67 -17.10
N GLY A 350 1.77 3.81 -16.89
CA GLY A 350 1.14 5.12 -16.89
C GLY A 350 0.45 5.49 -18.22
N ASN A 351 -0.43 6.49 -18.15
CA ASN A 351 -1.29 6.93 -19.25
C ASN A 351 -0.51 7.24 -20.53
N LYS A 352 0.63 7.92 -20.41
CA LYS A 352 1.45 8.35 -21.55
C LYS A 352 2.21 7.23 -22.23
N ARG A 353 2.30 6.03 -21.63
CA ARG A 353 3.07 4.88 -22.15
C ARG A 353 2.12 3.77 -22.54
N LEU A 354 2.06 2.67 -21.80
CA LEU A 354 1.15 1.56 -22.13
C LEU A 354 -0.32 1.95 -21.93
N GLY A 355 -0.61 3.03 -21.21
CA GLY A 355 -1.98 3.51 -21.06
C GLY A 355 -2.85 2.63 -20.17
N ALA A 356 -2.23 1.80 -19.33
CA ALA A 356 -2.92 0.87 -18.44
C ALA A 356 -3.49 1.57 -17.18
N SER A 357 -3.03 2.79 -16.89
CA SER A 357 -3.62 3.72 -15.92
C SER A 357 -4.12 5.00 -16.60
N LEU A 358 -5.11 5.65 -15.97
CA LEU A 358 -5.55 6.99 -16.34
C LEU A 358 -4.60 8.09 -15.85
N GLN A 359 -3.77 7.77 -14.86
CA GLN A 359 -2.80 8.70 -14.27
C GLN A 359 -1.50 8.72 -15.06
N GLU A 360 -0.74 9.82 -14.98
CA GLU A 360 0.55 9.93 -15.66
C GLU A 360 1.50 8.78 -15.30
N ASN A 361 1.56 8.43 -14.02
CA ASN A 361 2.15 7.20 -13.52
C ASN A 361 1.07 6.42 -12.77
N SER A 362 1.07 5.10 -12.92
CA SER A 362 0.19 4.21 -12.18
C SER A 362 0.47 4.27 -10.69
N THR A 363 -0.56 4.14 -9.87
CA THR A 363 -0.43 3.94 -8.42
C THR A 363 0.01 2.50 -8.10
N PRO A 364 0.55 2.24 -6.90
CA PRO A 364 0.88 0.87 -6.49
C PRO A 364 -0.28 -0.12 -6.63
N THR A 365 -1.50 0.29 -6.24
CA THR A 365 -2.71 -0.52 -6.38
C THR A 365 -3.00 -0.88 -7.83
N GLU A 366 -2.87 0.09 -8.75
CA GLU A 366 -3.04 -0.17 -10.18
C GLU A 366 -1.97 -1.13 -10.70
N VAL A 367 -0.71 -0.99 -10.27
CA VAL A 367 0.37 -1.92 -10.68
C VAL A 367 0.06 -3.35 -10.23
N PHE A 368 -0.37 -3.56 -8.99
CA PHE A 368 -0.78 -4.90 -8.52
C PHE A 368 -1.88 -5.49 -9.41
N GLN A 369 -2.89 -4.71 -9.74
CA GLN A 369 -4.03 -5.16 -10.55
C GLN A 369 -3.64 -5.45 -12.00
N ILE A 370 -2.81 -4.59 -12.59
CA ILE A 370 -2.33 -4.76 -13.96
C ILE A 370 -1.49 -6.02 -14.06
N ILE A 371 -0.54 -6.24 -13.14
CA ILE A 371 0.32 -7.42 -13.16
C ILE A 371 -0.46 -8.69 -12.84
N ALA A 372 -1.38 -8.68 -11.87
CA ALA A 372 -2.26 -9.82 -11.64
C ALA A 372 -3.06 -10.18 -12.90
N SER A 373 -3.59 -9.18 -13.61
CA SER A 373 -4.33 -9.39 -14.85
C SER A 373 -3.46 -9.93 -15.99
N ILE A 374 -2.20 -9.49 -16.10
CA ILE A 374 -1.23 -10.07 -17.04
C ILE A 374 -0.90 -11.52 -16.64
N SER A 375 -0.71 -11.79 -15.35
CA SER A 375 -0.42 -13.11 -14.81
C SER A 375 -1.53 -14.11 -15.16
N GLU A 376 -2.79 -13.75 -14.92
CA GLU A 376 -3.96 -14.58 -15.27
C GLU A 376 -4.03 -14.90 -16.77
N ARG A 377 -3.76 -13.91 -17.64
CA ARG A 377 -3.83 -14.10 -19.09
C ARG A 377 -2.67 -14.90 -19.68
N THR A 378 -1.50 -14.86 -19.04
CA THR A 378 -0.25 -15.38 -19.64
C THR A 378 0.26 -16.65 -18.97
N GLY A 379 -0.17 -16.93 -17.74
CA GLY A 379 0.34 -18.01 -16.91
C GLY A 379 1.70 -17.73 -16.27
N TYR A 380 2.32 -16.58 -16.52
CA TYR A 380 3.54 -16.20 -15.81
C TYR A 380 3.23 -15.79 -14.37
N SER A 381 4.17 -16.09 -13.46
CA SER A 381 4.12 -15.54 -12.09
C SER A 381 4.23 -14.01 -12.12
N GLN A 382 3.65 -13.35 -11.11
CA GLN A 382 3.68 -11.89 -11.02
C GLN A 382 5.12 -11.37 -10.93
N ALA A 383 5.99 -12.07 -10.21
CA ALA A 383 7.40 -11.72 -10.13
C ALA A 383 8.18 -11.93 -11.42
N MET A 384 7.83 -12.93 -12.24
CA MET A 384 8.44 -13.10 -13.56
C MET A 384 8.06 -11.94 -14.50
N ILE A 385 6.78 -11.56 -14.49
CA ILE A 385 6.28 -10.39 -15.24
C ILE A 385 7.02 -9.12 -14.82
N ASP A 386 7.11 -8.89 -13.51
CA ASP A 386 7.87 -7.78 -12.95
C ASP A 386 9.34 -7.83 -13.37
N ASN A 387 10.02 -8.98 -13.27
CA ASN A 387 11.43 -9.12 -13.64
C ASN A 387 11.70 -8.79 -15.12
N ILE A 388 10.85 -9.28 -16.03
CA ILE A 388 10.94 -9.00 -17.46
C ILE A 388 10.79 -7.49 -17.71
N ILE A 389 9.72 -6.89 -17.18
CA ILE A 389 9.40 -5.48 -17.43
C ILE A 389 10.43 -4.57 -16.74
N TRP A 390 10.84 -4.88 -15.52
CA TRP A 390 11.85 -4.15 -14.78
C TRP A 390 13.20 -4.20 -15.50
N SER A 391 13.66 -5.38 -15.93
CA SER A 391 14.91 -5.54 -16.71
C SER A 391 14.89 -4.69 -17.98
N TYR A 392 13.73 -4.59 -18.64
CA TYR A 392 13.55 -3.74 -19.81
C TYR A 392 13.68 -2.24 -19.53
N CYS A 393 13.29 -1.81 -18.33
CA CYS A 393 13.26 -0.40 -17.93
C CYS A 393 14.51 0.07 -17.18
N ALA A 394 15.25 -0.84 -16.53
CA ALA A 394 16.30 -0.51 -15.57
C ALA A 394 17.64 -0.19 -16.25
N GLU A 395 18.39 0.73 -15.64
CA GLU A 395 19.78 1.03 -16.01
C GLU A 395 20.69 -0.15 -15.66
N GLY A 396 21.74 -0.38 -16.47
CA GLY A 396 22.59 -1.58 -16.40
C GLY A 396 22.02 -2.77 -17.20
N TYR A 397 20.69 -2.81 -17.37
CA TYR A 397 19.95 -3.85 -18.08
C TYR A 397 19.52 -3.36 -19.47
N GLY A 398 18.22 -3.39 -19.78
CA GLY A 398 17.69 -2.97 -21.08
C GLY A 398 17.69 -1.46 -21.28
N ALA A 399 17.44 -0.67 -20.23
CA ALA A 399 17.37 0.80 -20.28
C ALA A 399 16.53 1.38 -21.46
N ILE A 400 15.47 0.68 -21.87
CA ILE A 400 14.65 1.10 -23.01
C ILE A 400 13.56 2.07 -22.57
N CYS A 401 12.75 1.69 -21.57
CA CYS A 401 11.66 2.51 -21.08
C CYS A 401 12.03 3.30 -19.80
N THR A 402 13.17 3.98 -19.82
CA THR A 402 13.65 4.84 -18.70
C THR A 402 12.83 6.13 -18.60
N SER A 403 13.22 7.12 -17.79
CA SER A 403 12.60 8.46 -17.80
C SER A 403 12.78 9.20 -19.14
N LYS A 404 13.85 8.89 -19.89
CA LYS A 404 14.12 9.35 -21.26
C LYS A 404 14.14 8.12 -22.18
N PRO A 405 12.98 7.66 -22.69
CA PRO A 405 12.89 6.36 -23.34
C PRO A 405 13.56 6.33 -24.71
N HIS A 406 14.11 5.18 -25.09
CA HIS A 406 14.71 4.93 -26.40
C HIS A 406 13.67 4.31 -27.36
N CYS A 407 12.66 5.10 -27.74
CA CYS A 407 11.51 4.58 -28.49
C CYS A 407 11.85 4.05 -29.89
N CYS A 408 12.91 4.53 -30.54
CA CYS A 408 13.35 4.06 -31.85
C CYS A 408 13.81 2.59 -31.88
N VAL A 409 14.16 2.03 -30.71
CA VAL A 409 14.57 0.62 -30.56
C VAL A 409 13.63 -0.16 -29.64
N CYS A 410 12.47 0.41 -29.32
CA CYS A 410 11.50 -0.18 -28.40
C CYS A 410 10.66 -1.25 -29.10
N VAL A 411 10.84 -2.52 -28.72
CA VAL A 411 10.14 -3.66 -29.32
C VAL A 411 8.65 -3.76 -28.99
N ILE A 412 8.16 -2.89 -28.10
CA ILE A 412 6.75 -2.80 -27.70
C ILE A 412 6.12 -1.46 -28.11
N GLN A 413 6.68 -0.76 -29.10
CA GLN A 413 6.16 0.54 -29.57
C GLN A 413 4.68 0.46 -29.95
N ASP A 414 4.27 -0.64 -30.59
CA ASP A 414 2.89 -0.94 -30.97
C ASP A 414 1.88 -1.04 -29.80
N TYR A 415 2.37 -1.31 -28.59
CA TYR A 415 1.57 -1.35 -27.36
C TYR A 415 1.55 0.00 -26.64
N CYS A 416 2.34 0.97 -27.12
CA CYS A 416 2.59 2.24 -26.46
C CYS A 416 1.75 3.36 -27.10
N ARG A 417 1.25 4.27 -26.27
CA ARG A 417 0.61 5.53 -26.70
C ARG A 417 1.59 6.66 -26.97
N LEU A 418 2.86 6.48 -26.61
CA LEU A 418 3.88 7.49 -26.80
C LEU A 418 4.29 7.53 -28.27
N SER A 419 3.63 8.40 -29.04
CA SER A 419 4.00 8.71 -30.42
C SER A 419 5.27 9.58 -30.43
N TYR A 420 6.25 9.22 -31.26
CA TYR A 420 7.42 10.05 -31.58
C TYR A 420 7.37 10.49 -33.03
#